data_AF-A0A1X7T8R6-F1
#
_entry.id   AF-A0A1X7T8R6-F1
#
_cell.length_a   1.000
_cell.length_b   1.000
_cell.length_c   1.000
_cell.angle_alpha   90.00
_cell.angle_beta   90.00
_cell.angle_gamma   90.00
#
_symmetry.space_group_name_H-M   'P 1'
#
loop_
_entity.id
_entity.type
_entity.pdbx_description
1 polymer ?
#
loop_
_entity_poly.entity_id
_entity_poly.type
_entity_poly.pdbx_seq_one_letter_code
_entity_poly.pdbx_strand_id
1 'polypeptide(L)'
;DPSHSNNYGNTALIVAAEEGHYDIVQLLLNNGADQSTANYLGKTALVLAASKRHHEIVQLLIEDYPIASIHNKELYEAAERGDSTGVQSALSQGANVNYHNPKEFGSSSLHVAARGGYHDVVQILLSAGANVNLINRVSILDCT
;
A
#
# COMPACT_ATOMS: atom_id res chain seq x y z
N ASP A 1 -15.21 12.18 -2.39
CA ASP A 1 -15.17 11.28 -1.23
C ASP A 1 -15.36 9.86 -1.76
N PRO A 2 -14.35 8.98 -1.61
CA PRO A 2 -14.39 7.60 -2.13
C PRO A 2 -15.50 6.74 -1.51
N SER A 3 -16.15 7.20 -0.43
CA SER A 3 -17.27 6.52 0.22
C SER A 3 -18.64 6.75 -0.45
N HIS A 4 -18.77 7.70 -1.40
CA HIS A 4 -20.05 7.95 -2.05
C HIS A 4 -20.43 6.82 -3.02
N SER A 5 -21.65 6.33 -2.87
CA SER A 5 -22.21 5.28 -3.73
C SER A 5 -23.27 5.82 -4.70
N ASN A 6 -23.43 5.16 -5.86
CA ASN A 6 -24.53 5.45 -6.78
C ASN A 6 -25.88 4.90 -6.29
N ASN A 7 -26.94 5.03 -7.10
CA ASN A 7 -28.31 4.56 -6.79
C ASN A 7 -28.44 3.04 -6.55
N TYR A 8 -27.39 2.26 -6.80
CA TYR A 8 -27.33 0.82 -6.56
C TYR A 8 -26.46 0.45 -5.36
N GLY A 9 -25.93 1.45 -4.64
CA GLY A 9 -24.98 1.23 -3.55
C GLY A 9 -23.56 0.90 -4.03
N ASN A 10 -23.27 1.03 -5.34
CA ASN A 10 -21.91 0.79 -5.83
C ASN A 10 -21.03 2.01 -5.54
N THR A 11 -19.95 1.81 -4.79
CA THR A 11 -18.85 2.77 -4.68
C THR A 11 -18.03 2.78 -5.96
N ALA A 12 -17.17 3.79 -6.13
CA ALA A 12 -16.23 3.84 -7.24
C ALA A 12 -15.35 2.57 -7.31
N LEU A 13 -14.97 2.02 -6.13
CA LEU A 13 -14.16 0.80 -6.03
C LEU A 13 -14.91 -0.43 -6.55
N ILE A 14 -16.20 -0.55 -6.20
CA ILE A 14 -17.07 -1.63 -6.67
C ILE A 14 -17.21 -1.60 -8.19
N VAL A 15 -17.44 -0.43 -8.79
CA VAL A 15 -17.55 -0.28 -10.24
C VAL A 15 -16.22 -0.62 -10.94
N ALA A 16 -15.11 -0.07 -10.46
CA ALA A 16 -13.79 -0.34 -11.06
C ALA A 16 -13.40 -1.82 -10.98
N ALA A 17 -13.72 -2.48 -9.85
CA ALA A 17 -13.46 -3.90 -9.65
C ALA A 17 -14.36 -4.80 -10.52
N GLU A 18 -15.61 -4.42 -10.75
CA GLU A 18 -16.53 -5.15 -11.64
C GLU A 18 -16.09 -5.06 -13.12
N GLU A 19 -15.67 -3.87 -13.56
CA GLU A 19 -15.26 -3.61 -14.96
C GLU A 19 -13.81 -4.02 -15.25
N GLY A 20 -13.02 -4.38 -14.23
CA GLY A 20 -11.66 -4.89 -14.43
C GLY A 20 -10.60 -3.80 -14.54
N HIS A 21 -10.85 -2.59 -14.04
CA HIS A 21 -9.92 -1.46 -14.14
C HIS A 21 -8.90 -1.48 -13.00
N TYR A 22 -7.89 -2.34 -13.13
CA TYR A 22 -6.83 -2.55 -12.13
C TYR A 22 -6.20 -1.25 -11.62
N ASP A 23 -5.75 -0.38 -12.53
CA ASP A 23 -5.08 0.88 -12.15
C ASP A 23 -5.98 1.81 -11.33
N ILE A 24 -7.28 1.81 -11.64
CA ILE A 24 -8.27 2.63 -10.92
C ILE A 24 -8.59 2.01 -9.55
N VAL A 25 -8.71 0.68 -9.46
CA VAL A 25 -8.86 -0.02 -8.18
C VAL A 25 -7.68 0.32 -7.26
N GLN A 26 -6.46 0.21 -7.78
CA GLN A 26 -5.24 0.58 -7.06
C GLN A 26 -5.26 2.06 -6.61
N LEU A 27 -5.63 2.99 -7.49
CA LEU A 27 -5.72 4.41 -7.14
C LEU A 27 -6.74 4.69 -6.04
N LEU A 28 -7.91 4.05 -6.10
CA LEU A 28 -8.98 4.26 -5.14
C LEU A 28 -8.60 3.73 -3.75
N LEU A 29 -8.03 2.54 -3.69
CA LEU A 29 -7.55 1.97 -2.44
C LEU A 29 -6.40 2.80 -1.84
N ASN A 30 -5.49 3.34 -2.66
CA ASN A 30 -4.46 4.29 -2.22
C ASN A 30 -5.03 5.58 -1.61
N ASN A 31 -6.25 5.96 -2.00
CA ASN A 31 -6.97 7.11 -1.46
C ASN A 31 -7.94 6.74 -0.33
N GLY A 32 -7.77 5.56 0.28
CA GLY A 32 -8.55 5.14 1.44
C GLY A 32 -9.95 4.61 1.11
N ALA A 33 -10.18 4.13 -0.11
CA ALA A 33 -11.43 3.43 -0.41
C ALA A 33 -11.56 2.18 0.46
N ASP A 34 -12.72 2.02 1.10
CA ASP A 34 -13.01 0.87 1.94
C ASP A 34 -13.40 -0.35 1.09
N GLN A 35 -12.50 -1.33 1.05
CA GLN A 35 -12.71 -2.60 0.33
C GLN A 35 -13.80 -3.50 0.93
N SER A 36 -14.22 -3.24 2.18
CA SER A 36 -15.27 -4.01 2.86
C SER A 36 -16.68 -3.53 2.53
N THR A 37 -16.83 -2.37 1.89
CA THR A 37 -18.14 -1.82 1.54
C THR A 37 -18.87 -2.75 0.56
N ALA A 38 -20.14 -3.04 0.85
CA ALA A 38 -21.02 -3.83 0.00
C ALA A 38 -22.11 -2.95 -0.63
N ASN A 39 -22.48 -3.24 -1.87
CA ASN A 39 -23.61 -2.59 -2.53
C ASN A 39 -24.96 -3.10 -1.99
N TYR A 40 -26.08 -2.57 -2.52
CA TYR A 40 -27.42 -2.95 -2.04
C TYR A 40 -27.79 -4.42 -2.30
N LEU A 41 -27.02 -5.14 -3.12
CA LEU A 41 -27.15 -6.58 -3.34
C LEU A 41 -26.24 -7.40 -2.41
N GLY A 42 -25.54 -6.76 -1.46
CA GLY A 42 -24.59 -7.40 -0.56
C GLY A 42 -23.28 -7.82 -1.23
N LYS A 43 -22.96 -7.27 -2.42
CA LYS A 43 -21.73 -7.61 -3.15
C LYS A 43 -20.65 -6.56 -2.90
N THR A 44 -19.46 -7.02 -2.51
CA THR A 44 -18.26 -6.20 -2.39
C THR A 44 -17.49 -6.13 -3.72
N ALA A 45 -16.50 -5.24 -3.79
CA ALA A 45 -15.58 -5.15 -4.92
C ALA A 45 -14.89 -6.50 -5.21
N LEU A 46 -14.49 -7.21 -4.16
CA LEU A 46 -13.86 -8.53 -4.27
C LEU A 46 -14.80 -9.57 -4.91
N VAL A 47 -16.05 -9.64 -4.45
CA VAL A 47 -17.04 -10.60 -4.97
C VAL A 47 -17.31 -10.35 -6.47
N LEU A 48 -17.42 -9.09 -6.87
CA LEU A 48 -17.66 -8.75 -8.28
C LEU A 48 -16.45 -9.06 -9.16
N ALA A 49 -15.24 -8.65 -8.76
CA ALA A 49 -14.01 -8.96 -9.48
C ALA A 49 -13.82 -10.48 -9.66
N ALA A 50 -14.09 -11.26 -8.60
CA ALA A 50 -14.03 -12.72 -8.67
C ALA A 50 -15.07 -13.30 -9.63
N SER A 51 -16.30 -12.81 -9.58
CA SER A 51 -17.39 -13.28 -10.47
C SER A 51 -17.10 -12.98 -11.95
N LYS A 52 -16.33 -11.93 -12.24
CA LYS A 52 -15.94 -11.50 -13.58
C LYS A 52 -14.58 -12.05 -14.02
N ARG A 53 -13.90 -12.82 -13.16
CA ARG A 53 -12.59 -13.45 -13.40
C ARG A 53 -11.44 -12.44 -13.58
N HIS A 54 -11.50 -11.30 -12.89
CA HIS A 54 -10.41 -10.32 -12.83
C HIS A 54 -9.40 -10.72 -11.74
N HIS A 55 -8.60 -11.75 -12.01
CA HIS A 55 -7.75 -12.41 -11.01
C HIS A 55 -6.75 -11.47 -10.33
N GLU A 56 -6.19 -10.52 -11.07
CA GLU A 56 -5.22 -9.53 -10.60
C GLU A 56 -5.86 -8.56 -9.59
N ILE A 57 -7.11 -8.16 -9.82
CA ILE A 57 -7.89 -7.33 -8.90
C ILE A 57 -8.31 -8.13 -7.67
N VAL A 58 -8.67 -9.39 -7.85
CA VAL A 58 -8.96 -10.30 -6.74
C VAL A 58 -7.74 -10.45 -5.83
N GLN A 59 -6.55 -10.63 -6.40
CA GLN A 59 -5.32 -10.67 -5.62
C GLN A 59 -5.09 -9.34 -4.89
N LEU A 60 -5.26 -8.20 -5.58
CA LEU A 60 -5.12 -6.86 -5.00
C LEU A 60 -6.06 -6.59 -3.82
N LEU A 61 -7.26 -7.19 -3.82
CA LEU A 61 -8.30 -7.00 -2.79
C LEU A 61 -8.28 -8.07 -1.67
N ILE A 62 -7.67 -9.25 -1.90
CA ILE A 62 -7.55 -10.32 -0.89
C ILE A 62 -6.31 -10.12 -0.05
N GLU A 63 -5.19 -9.87 -0.72
CA GLU A 63 -3.98 -9.52 -0.01
C GLU A 63 -4.24 -8.12 0.53
N ASP A 64 -4.04 -7.93 1.84
CA ASP A 64 -3.82 -6.61 2.44
C ASP A 64 -2.48 -6.06 1.91
N TYR A 65 -2.25 -6.22 0.60
CA TYR A 65 -1.09 -5.82 -0.13
C TYR A 65 -1.08 -4.32 0.05
N PRO A 66 -0.06 -3.75 0.70
CA PRO A 66 0.16 -2.34 0.60
C PRO A 66 0.52 -2.12 -0.86
N ILE A 67 -0.53 -1.86 -1.61
CA ILE A 67 -0.64 -1.60 -3.02
C ILE A 67 0.63 -0.90 -3.41
N ALA A 68 1.49 -1.66 -4.08
CA ALA A 68 2.82 -1.23 -4.44
C ALA A 68 2.65 -0.12 -5.49
N SER A 69 2.37 1.08 -5.01
CA SER A 69 2.80 2.31 -5.67
C SER A 69 4.25 2.05 -6.03
N ILE A 70 4.61 2.15 -7.31
CA ILE A 70 5.99 2.00 -7.77
C ILE A 70 6.94 2.83 -6.89
N HIS A 71 6.45 3.97 -6.39
CA HIS A 71 7.11 4.86 -5.45
C HIS A 71 7.32 4.26 -4.04
N ASN A 72 6.48 3.35 -3.54
CA ASN A 72 6.75 2.62 -2.28
C ASN A 72 7.99 1.74 -2.41
N LYS A 73 8.08 1.04 -3.55
CA LYS A 73 9.25 0.22 -3.86
C LYS A 73 10.48 1.10 -4.09
N GLU A 74 10.35 2.20 -4.83
CA GLU A 74 11.43 3.16 -5.01
C GLU A 74 11.85 3.81 -3.69
N LEU A 75 10.91 4.14 -2.81
CA LEU A 75 11.19 4.65 -1.46
C LEU A 75 11.99 3.64 -0.65
N TYR A 76 11.60 2.36 -0.71
CA TYR A 76 12.32 1.27 -0.05
C TYR A 76 13.73 1.13 -0.61
N GLU A 77 13.90 1.03 -1.93
CA GLU A 77 15.20 0.87 -2.58
C GLU A 77 16.10 2.09 -2.42
N ALA A 78 15.55 3.31 -2.43
CA ALA A 78 16.29 4.53 -2.16
C ALA A 78 16.75 4.58 -0.70
N ALA A 79 15.89 4.18 0.25
CA ALA A 79 16.26 4.10 1.66
C ALA A 79 17.33 3.03 1.92
N GLU A 80 17.26 1.89 1.24
CA GLU A 80 18.26 0.82 1.29
C GLU A 80 19.63 1.26 0.75
N ARG A 81 19.66 2.15 -0.24
CA ARG A 81 20.90 2.72 -0.80
C ARG A 81 21.41 3.96 -0.06
N GLY A 82 20.67 4.49 0.91
CA GLY A 82 20.98 5.77 1.56
C GLY A 82 20.75 6.99 0.66
N ASP A 83 19.96 6.86 -0.40
CA ASP A 83 19.69 7.88 -1.41
C ASP A 83 18.60 8.85 -0.93
N SER A 84 19.02 9.91 -0.22
CA SER A 84 18.13 10.94 0.30
C SER A 84 17.30 11.64 -0.77
N THR A 85 17.83 11.79 -1.97
CA THR A 85 17.13 12.44 -3.10
C THR A 85 16.04 11.53 -3.65
N GLY A 86 16.35 10.25 -3.85
CA GLY A 86 15.37 9.23 -4.24
C GLY A 86 14.23 9.11 -3.22
N VAL A 87 14.55 9.15 -1.93
CA VAL A 87 13.56 9.11 -0.84
C VAL A 87 12.62 10.32 -0.92
N GLN A 88 13.15 11.54 -1.05
CA GLN A 88 12.31 12.74 -1.18
C GLN A 88 11.44 12.71 -2.44
N SER A 89 12.00 12.26 -3.56
CA SER A 89 11.28 12.11 -4.83
C SER A 89 10.11 11.13 -4.67
N ALA A 90 10.34 9.94 -4.12
CA ALA A 90 9.31 8.94 -3.94
C ALA A 90 8.19 9.44 -3.00
N LEU A 91 8.53 10.09 -1.89
CA LEU A 91 7.56 10.70 -0.98
C LEU A 91 6.74 11.79 -1.67
N SER A 92 7.37 12.63 -2.51
CA SER A 92 6.66 13.66 -3.28
C SER A 92 5.70 13.07 -4.32
N GLN A 93 5.95 11.85 -4.79
CA GLN A 93 5.12 11.09 -5.71
C GLN A 93 4.07 10.22 -4.99
N GLY A 94 3.89 10.43 -3.69
CA GLY A 94 2.85 9.77 -2.90
C GLY A 94 3.24 8.37 -2.40
N ALA A 95 4.54 8.08 -2.25
CA ALA A 95 4.95 6.88 -1.54
C ALA A 95 4.42 6.89 -0.09
N ASN A 96 3.86 5.77 0.33
CA ASN A 96 3.52 5.51 1.71
C ASN A 96 4.81 5.32 2.52
N VAL A 97 5.13 6.30 3.36
CA VAL A 97 6.30 6.27 4.26
C VAL A 97 6.33 5.04 5.19
N ASN A 98 5.15 4.50 5.49
CA ASN A 98 4.95 3.33 6.34
C ASN A 98 4.72 2.06 5.51
N TYR A 99 5.13 2.04 4.24
CA TYR A 99 5.13 0.83 3.43
C TYR A 99 6.03 -0.24 4.07
N HIS A 100 5.53 -1.48 4.10
CA HIS A 100 6.26 -2.66 4.51
C HIS A 100 6.46 -3.55 3.30
N ASN A 101 7.70 -3.90 3.00
CA ASN A 101 8.00 -4.81 1.92
C ASN A 101 7.68 -6.26 2.36
N PRO A 102 6.62 -6.90 1.84
CA PRO A 102 6.23 -8.23 2.30
C PRO A 102 7.25 -9.30 1.92
N LYS A 103 8.06 -9.06 0.87
CA LYS A 103 9.13 -9.94 0.40
C LYS A 103 10.38 -9.88 1.30
N GLU A 104 10.63 -8.73 1.93
CA GLU A 104 11.79 -8.48 2.79
C GLU A 104 11.42 -8.54 4.27
N PHE A 105 10.79 -9.65 4.67
CA PHE A 105 10.35 -9.89 6.04
C PHE A 105 9.42 -8.80 6.60
N GLY A 106 8.71 -8.05 5.77
CA GLY A 106 7.86 -6.94 6.24
C GLY A 106 8.64 -5.72 6.72
N SER A 107 9.90 -5.55 6.29
CA SER A 107 10.72 -4.39 6.64
C SER A 107 10.19 -3.13 5.95
N SER A 108 10.18 -2.00 6.68
CA SER A 108 9.86 -0.69 6.12
C SER A 108 11.13 0.05 5.67
N SER A 109 10.96 1.16 4.93
CA SER A 109 12.07 2.04 4.54
C SER A 109 12.87 2.55 5.74
N LEU A 110 12.22 2.75 6.89
CA LEU A 110 12.90 3.16 8.13
C LEU A 110 13.80 2.05 8.68
N HIS A 111 13.39 0.77 8.59
CA HIS A 111 14.21 -0.36 9.03
C HIS A 111 15.53 -0.45 8.26
N VAL A 112 15.46 -0.37 6.93
CA VAL A 112 16.66 -0.48 6.08
C VAL A 112 17.57 0.74 6.21
N ALA A 113 17.00 1.95 6.33
CA ALA A 113 17.78 3.16 6.56
C ALA A 113 18.50 3.15 7.91
N ALA A 114 17.83 2.68 8.97
CA ALA A 114 18.43 2.53 10.29
C ALA A 114 19.52 1.45 10.31
N ARG A 115 19.28 0.30 9.66
CA ARG A 115 20.28 -0.77 9.50
C ARG A 115 21.53 -0.27 8.77
N GLY A 116 21.36 0.56 7.76
CA GLY A 116 22.47 1.16 6.98
C GLY A 116 23.16 2.34 7.67
N GLY A 117 22.62 2.87 8.77
CA GLY A 117 23.18 4.05 9.45
C GLY A 117 23.00 5.37 8.66
N TYR A 118 22.04 5.44 7.75
CA TYR A 118 21.82 6.60 6.87
C TYR A 118 21.02 7.69 7.59
N HIS A 119 21.73 8.50 8.38
CA HIS A 119 21.15 9.53 9.24
C HIS A 119 20.21 10.49 8.49
N ASP A 120 20.63 10.99 7.33
CA ASP A 120 19.84 11.94 6.53
C ASP A 120 18.52 11.31 6.06
N VAL A 121 18.57 10.06 5.60
CA VAL A 121 17.39 9.31 5.17
C VAL A 121 16.44 9.05 6.35
N VAL A 122 16.98 8.63 7.50
CA VAL A 122 16.19 8.41 8.72
C VAL A 122 15.47 9.70 9.11
N GLN A 123 16.17 10.84 9.08
CA GLN A 123 15.57 12.13 9.40
C GLN A 123 14.45 12.53 8.43
N ILE A 124 14.63 12.30 7.13
CA ILE A 124 13.60 12.55 6.12
C ILE A 124 12.36 11.68 6.37
N LEU A 125 12.55 10.37 6.58
CA LEU A 125 11.46 9.43 6.82
C LEU A 125 10.68 9.78 8.10
N LEU A 126 11.37 10.11 9.20
CA LEU A 126 10.72 10.56 10.44
C LEU A 126 9.93 11.85 10.24
N SER A 127 10.50 12.82 9.49
CA SER A 127 9.82 14.07 9.16
C SER A 127 8.58 13.86 8.29
N ALA A 128 8.59 12.80 7.46
CA ALA A 128 7.46 12.38 6.64
C ALA A 128 6.42 11.53 7.39
N GLY A 129 6.61 11.28 8.71
CA GLY A 129 5.66 10.54 9.53
C GLY A 129 5.89 9.02 9.57
N ALA A 130 7.13 8.56 9.36
CA ALA A 130 7.48 7.15 9.55
C ALA A 130 7.21 6.72 11.00
N ASN A 131 6.49 5.61 11.16
CA ASN A 131 6.19 5.01 12.45
C ASN A 131 7.39 4.18 12.94
N VAL A 132 8.02 4.64 14.01
CA VAL A 132 9.19 4.02 14.65
C VAL A 132 8.91 2.66 15.30
N ASN A 133 7.64 2.37 15.59
CA ASN A 133 7.23 1.15 16.28
C ASN A 133 6.72 0.07 15.32
N LEU A 134 6.91 0.26 14.02
CA LEU A 134 6.59 -0.76 13.04
C LEU A 134 7.47 -1.98 13.28
N ILE A 135 6.83 -3.12 13.54
CA ILE A 135 7.52 -4.40 13.68
C ILE A 135 7.67 -5.06 12.31
N ASN A 136 8.86 -5.59 12.03
CA ASN A 136 9.06 -6.50 10.91
C ASN A 136 9.06 -7.95 11.42
N ARG A 137 8.98 -8.91 10.50
CA ARG A 137 9.02 -10.35 10.82
C ARG A 137 10.41 -10.85 11.23
N VAL A 138 11.43 -9.97 11.25
CA VAL A 138 12.76 -10.30 11.76
C VAL A 138 12.79 -10.23 13.29
N SER A 139 12.02 -9.31 13.90
CA SER A 139 12.04 -9.09 15.36
C SER A 139 11.45 -10.23 16.18
N ILE A 140 10.70 -11.15 15.55
CA ILE A 140 10.06 -12.31 16.20
C ILE A 140 10.93 -13.58 16.18
N LEU A 141 12.10 -13.56 15.53
CA LEU A 141 13.01 -14.71 15.47
C LEU A 141 14.29 -14.55 16.30
N ASP A 142 14.55 -13.36 16.88
CA ASP A 142 15.69 -13.12 17.78
C ASP A 142 15.40 -13.48 19.26
N CYS A 143 14.42 -14.35 19.52
CA CYS A 143 14.07 -14.84 20.86
C CYS A 143 13.97 -16.37 20.90
N THR A 144 15.03 -17.07 20.48
CA THR A 144 15.32 -18.47 20.85
C THR A 144 16.82 -18.70 20.78
#